data_AF-G7VBZ3-F1
#
_entry.id   AF-G7VBZ3-F1
#
_cell.length_a   1.000
_cell.length_b   1.000
_cell.length_c   1.000
_cell.angle_alpha   90.00
_cell.angle_beta   90.00
_cell.angle_gamma   90.00
#
_symmetry.space_group_name_H-M   'P 1'
#
loop_
_entity.id
_entity.type
_entity.pdbx_description
1 polymer ?
#
loop_
_entity_poly.entity_id
_entity_poly.type
_entity_poly.pdbx_seq_one_letter_code
_entity_poly.pdbx_strand_id
1 'polypeptide(L)'
;MKFFLLLSVLAAILAVLLFSTSRGGGAVAKANATVSGEVDHCKLQLEVVCLGVFTEVSGVVWGPCEYNGDVVLSPSPPINWMPGWGYICHAAGKVGNETYVVFVRPASAQPPSRTDPFPENLVLKCYARYVKNKTIVMNPVLYPVDVLLVVNVNKSVGYLTFVYRAPTPFHNATVVFSNSGVYIALPEWAEVGVKREVLGPVLSRCSYVVNATIDVSKLRLGEPLYNATGSFLRISTR
;
A
#
# COMPACT_ATOMS: atom_id res chain seq x y z
N MET A 1 67.35 -12.26 -26.62
CA MET A 1 66.21 -13.00 -26.04
C MET A 1 65.74 -12.36 -24.71
N LYS A 2 65.37 -11.08 -24.72
CA LYS A 2 64.95 -10.33 -23.50
C LYS A 2 63.99 -9.15 -23.78
N PHE A 3 63.34 -9.13 -24.94
CA PHE A 3 62.47 -8.01 -25.36
C PHE A 3 61.01 -8.40 -25.64
N PHE A 4 60.67 -9.69 -25.62
CA PHE A 4 59.30 -10.18 -25.87
C PHE A 4 58.48 -10.46 -24.59
N LEU A 5 59.06 -10.28 -23.40
CA LEU A 5 58.41 -10.55 -22.12
C LEU A 5 57.87 -9.30 -21.39
N LEU A 6 58.13 -8.09 -21.91
CA LEU A 6 57.58 -6.86 -21.33
C LEU A 6 56.25 -6.41 -21.95
N LEU A 7 55.89 -6.87 -23.16
CA LEU A 7 54.63 -6.49 -23.80
C LEU A 7 53.42 -7.32 -23.37
N SER A 8 53.60 -8.51 -22.80
CA SER A 8 52.48 -9.32 -22.28
C SER A 8 52.02 -8.90 -20.88
N VAL A 9 52.87 -8.19 -20.12
CA VAL A 9 52.53 -7.73 -18.76
C VAL A 9 51.78 -6.39 -18.80
N LEU A 10 52.04 -5.51 -19.78
CA LEU A 10 51.29 -4.25 -19.91
C LEU A 10 49.85 -4.43 -20.43
N ALA A 11 49.57 -5.45 -21.23
CA ALA A 11 48.21 -5.75 -21.69
C ALA A 11 47.30 -6.29 -20.56
N ALA A 12 47.88 -6.93 -19.54
CA ALA A 12 47.14 -7.41 -18.38
C ALA A 12 46.82 -6.29 -17.36
N ILE A 13 47.62 -5.22 -17.31
CA ILE A 13 47.43 -4.12 -16.36
C ILE A 13 46.34 -3.14 -16.85
N LEU A 14 46.14 -2.99 -18.16
CA LEU A 14 45.07 -2.14 -18.70
C LEU A 14 43.67 -2.79 -18.68
N ALA A 15 43.58 -4.13 -18.64
CA ALA A 15 42.31 -4.84 -18.50
C ALA A 15 41.77 -4.86 -17.05
N VAL A 16 42.64 -4.66 -16.06
CA VAL A 16 42.25 -4.57 -14.63
C VAL A 16 41.79 -3.16 -14.25
N LEU A 17 42.16 -2.14 -15.03
CA LEU A 17 41.80 -0.73 -14.78
C LEU A 17 40.54 -0.25 -15.52
N LEU A 18 39.88 -1.09 -16.31
CA LEU A 18 38.58 -0.78 -16.94
C LEU A 18 37.39 -1.57 -16.37
N PHE A 19 37.60 -2.40 -15.34
CA PHE A 19 36.53 -3.06 -14.57
C PHE A 19 36.34 -2.45 -13.17
N SER A 20 36.70 -1.19 -13.00
CA SER A 20 36.52 -0.42 -11.74
C SER A 20 35.48 0.69 -11.89
N THR A 21 34.29 0.36 -12.42
CA THR A 21 33.07 1.13 -12.16
C THR A 21 31.86 0.20 -12.14
N SER A 22 31.06 0.29 -11.07
CA SER A 22 29.79 -0.42 -10.82
C SER A 22 29.85 -1.85 -10.27
N ARG A 23 30.29 -1.99 -9.02
CA ARG A 23 29.63 -2.94 -8.11
C ARG A 23 29.22 -2.17 -6.87
N GLY A 24 27.94 -1.78 -6.87
CA GLY A 24 27.30 -1.04 -5.81
C GLY A 24 27.54 -1.71 -4.47
N GLY A 25 28.04 -0.93 -3.53
CA GLY A 25 28.03 -1.30 -2.12
C GLY A 25 26.58 -1.59 -1.75
N GLY A 26 26.27 -2.85 -1.44
CA GLY A 26 25.07 -3.18 -0.69
C GLY A 26 25.15 -2.41 0.62
N ALA A 27 24.24 -1.45 0.81
CA ALA A 27 24.17 -0.69 2.04
C ALA A 27 23.85 -1.67 3.18
N VAL A 28 24.84 -1.96 4.02
CA VAL A 28 24.62 -2.67 5.28
C VAL A 28 24.14 -1.63 6.29
N ALA A 29 22.83 -1.61 6.55
CA ALA A 29 22.28 -0.78 7.61
C ALA A 29 22.68 -1.36 8.98
N LYS A 30 23.60 -0.70 9.69
CA LYS A 30 23.88 -0.96 11.11
C LYS A 30 23.16 0.10 11.93
N ALA A 31 22.25 -0.30 12.82
CA ALA A 31 21.61 0.59 13.78
C ALA A 31 21.99 0.20 15.21
N ASN A 32 22.61 1.13 15.95
CA ASN A 32 22.76 1.05 17.40
C ASN A 32 21.54 1.73 18.03
N ALA A 33 20.81 1.04 18.91
CA ALA A 33 19.69 1.61 19.65
C ALA A 33 20.06 1.74 21.13
N THR A 34 20.09 2.97 21.63
CA THR A 34 20.06 3.30 23.06
C THR A 34 18.61 3.59 23.45
N VAL A 35 18.10 2.90 24.47
CA VAL A 35 16.72 3.02 24.94
C VAL A 35 16.60 4.19 25.91
N SER A 36 15.78 5.18 25.57
CA SER A 36 15.37 6.28 26.45
C SER A 36 13.87 6.52 26.30
N GLY A 37 13.08 6.14 27.32
CA GLY A 37 11.71 6.62 27.57
C GLY A 37 10.75 6.67 26.38
N GLU A 38 10.73 5.60 25.57
CA GLU A 38 10.39 5.64 24.14
C GLU A 38 8.87 5.59 23.88
N VAL A 39 8.34 6.59 23.14
CA VAL A 39 7.03 6.46 22.46
C VAL A 39 7.09 5.17 21.63
N ASP A 40 6.09 4.29 21.78
CA ASP A 40 6.06 3.05 21.04
C ASP A 40 5.88 3.31 19.53
N HIS A 41 7.00 3.45 18.83
CA HIS A 41 7.07 3.77 17.40
C HIS A 41 6.44 2.71 16.49
N CYS A 42 6.10 1.53 17.01
CA CYS A 42 5.47 0.46 16.24
C CYS A 42 3.95 0.57 16.21
N LYS A 43 3.36 1.32 17.15
CA LYS A 43 1.93 1.58 17.19
C LYS A 43 1.56 2.64 16.16
N LEU A 44 0.58 2.31 15.33
CA LEU A 44 0.00 3.20 14.35
C LEU A 44 -1.12 3.99 15.01
N GLN A 45 -0.91 5.29 15.21
CA GLN A 45 -1.87 6.21 15.81
C GLN A 45 -2.90 6.70 14.79
N LEU A 46 -3.55 5.76 14.11
CA LEU A 46 -4.60 6.02 13.13
C LEU A 46 -5.94 5.58 13.70
N GLU A 47 -6.98 6.37 13.43
CA GLU A 47 -8.34 5.96 13.73
C GLU A 47 -8.70 4.74 12.87
N VAL A 48 -9.32 3.73 13.47
CA VAL A 48 -9.70 2.49 12.80
C VAL A 48 -11.19 2.27 13.00
N VAL A 49 -11.89 2.02 11.90
CA VAL A 49 -13.28 1.59 11.89
C VAL A 49 -13.40 0.21 11.28
N CYS A 50 -14.22 -0.66 11.87
CA CYS A 50 -14.47 -2.01 11.39
C CYS A 50 -15.92 -2.11 10.94
N LEU A 51 -16.15 -1.97 9.63
CA LEU A 51 -17.49 -1.96 9.05
C LEU A 51 -18.00 -3.37 8.72
N GLY A 52 -17.10 -4.35 8.74
CA GLY A 52 -17.28 -5.48 9.64
C GLY A 52 -18.37 -6.51 9.34
N VAL A 53 -18.86 -6.65 8.11
CA VAL A 53 -19.43 -7.92 7.60
C VAL A 53 -19.67 -7.84 6.09
N PHE A 54 -19.65 -9.02 5.45
CA PHE A 54 -20.31 -9.17 4.16
C PHE A 54 -21.82 -9.03 4.38
N THR A 55 -22.47 -8.16 3.61
CA THR A 55 -23.89 -7.86 3.79
C THR A 55 -24.59 -7.97 2.44
N GLU A 56 -25.77 -8.58 2.47
CA GLU A 56 -26.70 -8.56 1.34
C GLU A 56 -27.16 -7.12 1.09
N VAL A 57 -26.77 -6.57 -0.05
CA VAL A 57 -27.12 -5.21 -0.43
C VAL A 57 -27.40 -5.11 -1.93
N SER A 58 -28.36 -4.26 -2.27
CA SER A 58 -28.61 -3.82 -3.64
C SER A 58 -28.01 -2.44 -3.86
N GLY A 59 -27.36 -2.24 -5.00
CA GLY A 59 -26.78 -0.95 -5.37
C GLY A 59 -26.42 -0.89 -6.85
N VAL A 60 -25.75 0.19 -7.22
CA VAL A 60 -25.36 0.47 -8.60
C VAL A 60 -23.86 0.24 -8.76
N VAL A 61 -23.48 -0.54 -9.76
CA VAL A 61 -22.08 -0.66 -10.19
C VAL A 61 -21.79 0.49 -11.15
N TRP A 62 -20.74 1.25 -10.85
CA TRP A 62 -20.26 2.33 -11.72
C TRP A 62 -19.02 1.87 -12.48
N GLY A 63 -18.88 2.39 -13.70
CA GLY A 63 -17.69 2.17 -14.51
C GLY A 63 -16.46 2.89 -13.97
N PRO A 64 -15.29 2.65 -14.59
CA PRO A 64 -14.05 3.35 -14.27
C PRO A 64 -14.22 4.86 -14.35
N CYS A 65 -13.49 5.58 -13.49
CA CYS A 65 -13.47 7.04 -13.45
C CYS A 65 -12.12 7.58 -13.95
N GLU A 66 -12.07 8.87 -14.30
CA GLU A 66 -10.82 9.55 -14.61
C GLU A 66 -10.49 10.53 -13.48
N TYR A 67 -9.23 10.51 -13.02
CA TYR A 67 -8.71 11.48 -12.08
C TYR A 67 -7.25 11.78 -12.40
N ASN A 68 -6.91 13.06 -12.56
CA ASN A 68 -5.54 13.50 -12.86
C ASN A 68 -5.00 14.50 -11.83
N GLY A 69 -5.61 14.57 -10.65
CA GLY A 69 -5.15 15.39 -9.52
C GLY A 69 -4.35 14.60 -8.49
N ASP A 70 -3.97 15.32 -7.43
CA ASP A 70 -3.31 14.71 -6.27
C ASP A 70 -4.34 14.23 -5.25
N VAL A 71 -4.04 13.13 -4.56
CA VAL A 71 -4.82 12.70 -3.39
C VAL A 71 -3.98 12.94 -2.15
N VAL A 72 -4.45 13.84 -1.29
CA VAL A 72 -3.73 14.23 -0.07
C VAL A 72 -4.42 13.63 1.14
N LEU A 73 -3.68 12.87 1.95
CA LEU A 73 -4.17 12.24 3.18
C LEU A 73 -3.62 12.94 4.42
N SER A 74 -4.49 13.15 5.41
CA SER A 74 -4.11 13.72 6.71
C SER A 74 -4.82 13.00 7.86
N PRO A 75 -4.09 12.43 8.85
CA PRO A 75 -2.65 12.20 8.79
C PRO A 75 -2.29 11.25 7.64
N SER A 76 -1.09 11.38 7.09
CA SER A 76 -0.60 10.46 6.07
C SER A 76 -0.16 9.14 6.74
N PRO A 77 -0.80 7.99 6.46
CA PRO A 77 -0.34 6.72 7.00
C PRO A 77 1.08 6.42 6.48
N PRO A 78 1.97 5.83 7.31
CA PRO A 78 3.36 5.57 6.93
C PRO A 78 3.45 4.38 5.97
N ILE A 79 2.97 4.52 4.74
CA ILE A 79 2.91 3.47 3.72
C ILE A 79 4.13 3.59 2.80
N ASN A 80 4.76 2.46 2.50
CA ASN A 80 5.83 2.34 1.51
C ASN A 80 5.22 2.24 0.11
N TRP A 81 4.79 3.38 -0.42
CA TRP A 81 4.20 3.47 -1.76
C TRP A 81 5.20 3.02 -2.84
N MET A 82 4.71 2.30 -3.86
CA MET A 82 5.57 1.92 -4.98
C MET A 82 6.01 3.16 -5.78
N PRO A 83 7.33 3.35 -6.01
CA PRO A 83 7.83 4.47 -6.80
C PRO A 83 7.25 4.49 -8.21
N GLY A 84 6.87 5.66 -8.71
CA GLY A 84 6.29 5.82 -10.05
C GLY A 84 4.80 5.49 -10.16
N TRP A 85 4.16 5.04 -9.07
CA TRP A 85 2.72 4.73 -9.04
C TRP A 85 1.93 5.79 -8.27
N GLY A 86 0.94 6.38 -8.94
CA GLY A 86 -0.06 7.27 -8.35
C GLY A 86 -1.33 6.52 -7.93
N TYR A 87 -2.31 7.27 -7.43
CA TYR A 87 -3.66 6.73 -7.23
C TYR A 87 -4.35 6.56 -8.59
N ILE A 88 -4.89 5.37 -8.82
CA ILE A 88 -5.70 5.04 -9.99
C ILE A 88 -7.16 5.17 -9.58
N CYS A 89 -7.94 5.94 -10.33
CA CYS A 89 -9.38 6.07 -10.13
C CYS A 89 -10.06 4.79 -10.60
N HIS A 90 -10.49 3.94 -9.67
CA HIS A 90 -11.05 2.63 -9.97
C HIS A 90 -12.54 2.68 -10.24
N ALA A 91 -13.29 3.43 -9.43
CA ALA A 91 -14.71 3.67 -9.63
C ALA A 91 -15.12 4.97 -8.92
N ALA A 92 -16.14 5.66 -9.44
CA ALA A 92 -16.73 6.81 -8.76
C ALA A 92 -18.23 6.86 -9.02
N GLY A 93 -18.99 7.19 -7.98
CA GLY A 93 -20.46 7.10 -8.03
C GLY A 93 -21.13 7.86 -6.90
N LYS A 94 -22.44 7.69 -6.78
CA LYS A 94 -23.29 8.39 -5.82
C LYS A 94 -23.80 7.45 -4.72
N VAL A 95 -23.78 7.94 -3.48
CA VAL A 95 -24.44 7.35 -2.32
C VAL A 95 -25.41 8.39 -1.77
N GLY A 96 -26.69 8.28 -2.12
CA GLY A 96 -27.63 9.38 -1.96
C GLY A 96 -27.17 10.62 -2.73
N ASN A 97 -27.00 11.75 -2.04
CA ASN A 97 -26.58 13.01 -2.65
C ASN A 97 -25.06 13.21 -2.69
N GLU A 98 -24.30 12.31 -2.05
CA GLU A 98 -22.86 12.44 -1.87
C GLU A 98 -22.10 11.68 -2.96
N THR A 99 -20.98 12.25 -3.40
CA THR A 99 -20.05 11.64 -4.35
C THR A 99 -18.98 10.84 -3.61
N TYR A 100 -18.78 9.61 -4.05
CA TYR A 100 -17.73 8.74 -3.57
C TYR A 100 -16.78 8.37 -4.70
N VAL A 101 -15.49 8.31 -4.39
CA VAL A 101 -14.45 7.87 -5.32
C VAL A 101 -13.65 6.75 -4.67
N VAL A 102 -13.42 5.68 -5.42
CA VAL A 102 -12.59 4.56 -5.02
C VAL A 102 -11.29 4.65 -5.80
N PHE A 103 -10.19 4.85 -5.08
CA PHE A 103 -8.86 4.80 -5.63
C PHE A 103 -8.17 3.49 -5.24
N VAL A 104 -7.31 3.02 -6.14
CA VAL A 104 -6.36 1.95 -5.82
C VAL A 104 -4.95 2.46 -6.06
N ARG A 105 -4.03 2.10 -5.17
CA ARG A 105 -2.61 2.42 -5.33
C ARG A 105 -1.76 1.28 -4.79
N PRO A 106 -0.75 0.82 -5.53
CA PRO A 106 0.12 -0.24 -5.04
C PRO A 106 1.14 0.28 -4.04
N ALA A 107 1.40 -0.52 -3.01
CA ALA A 107 2.46 -0.37 -2.03
C ALA A 107 3.39 -1.59 -2.04
N SER A 108 4.50 -1.49 -1.31
CA SER A 108 5.50 -2.56 -1.22
C SER A 108 5.75 -2.96 0.22
N ALA A 109 5.59 -4.25 0.49
CA ALA A 109 6.16 -4.89 1.66
C ALA A 109 7.57 -5.41 1.37
N GLN A 110 8.40 -5.45 2.40
CA GLN A 110 9.80 -5.88 2.34
C GLN A 110 10.16 -6.71 3.57
N PRO A 111 11.09 -7.66 3.44
CA PRO A 111 11.62 -8.42 4.55
C PRO A 111 11.98 -7.53 5.75
N PRO A 112 11.67 -8.00 6.98
CA PRO A 112 11.23 -9.34 7.35
C PRO A 112 9.77 -9.68 7.04
N SER A 113 8.97 -8.71 6.62
CA SER A 113 7.54 -8.94 6.35
C SER A 113 7.26 -9.10 4.86
N ARG A 114 6.39 -10.05 4.51
CA ARG A 114 5.88 -10.18 3.14
C ARG A 114 4.58 -9.41 2.91
N THR A 115 4.03 -8.82 3.97
CA THR A 115 2.67 -8.27 3.97
C THR A 115 2.59 -6.87 4.54
N ASP A 116 3.52 -6.43 5.40
CA ASP A 116 3.50 -5.09 5.98
C ASP A 116 3.97 -4.03 4.97
N PRO A 117 3.08 -3.16 4.45
CA PRO A 117 3.40 -2.21 3.40
C PRO A 117 3.96 -0.91 3.99
N PHE A 118 4.85 -1.01 4.98
CA PHE A 118 5.40 0.12 5.72
C PHE A 118 6.88 0.32 5.38
N PRO A 119 7.44 1.52 5.58
CA PRO A 119 8.85 1.80 5.32
C PRO A 119 9.79 0.79 5.99
N GLU A 120 10.81 0.34 5.25
CA GLU A 120 11.75 -0.69 5.70
C GLU A 120 12.37 -0.36 7.06
N ASN A 121 12.78 0.89 7.27
CA ASN A 121 13.36 1.36 8.52
C ASN A 121 12.40 1.21 9.72
N LEU A 122 11.09 1.39 9.50
CA LEU A 122 10.07 1.22 10.53
C LEU A 122 9.85 -0.27 10.81
N VAL A 123 9.73 -1.09 9.77
CA VAL A 123 9.58 -2.54 9.90
C VAL A 123 10.78 -3.16 10.62
N LEU A 124 12.01 -2.79 10.25
CA LEU A 124 13.24 -3.29 10.88
C LEU A 124 13.35 -2.88 12.36
N LYS A 125 13.01 -1.62 12.70
CA LYS A 125 12.97 -1.16 14.09
C LYS A 125 11.98 -1.97 14.92
N CYS A 126 10.79 -2.23 14.38
CA CYS A 126 9.77 -3.03 15.07
C CYS A 126 10.16 -4.50 15.16
N TYR A 127 10.78 -5.03 14.12
CA TYR A 127 11.26 -6.41 14.10
C TYR A 127 12.35 -6.66 15.14
N ALA A 128 13.28 -5.70 15.32
CA ALA A 128 14.37 -5.81 16.29
C ALA A 128 13.91 -6.17 17.71
N ARG A 129 12.67 -5.78 18.09
CA ARG A 129 12.06 -6.14 19.38
C ARG A 129 11.85 -7.64 19.55
N TYR A 130 11.61 -8.37 18.47
CA TYR A 130 11.33 -9.81 18.51
C TYR A 130 12.61 -10.68 18.50
N VAL A 131 13.69 -10.18 17.91
CA VAL A 131 14.88 -11.00 17.59
C VAL A 131 16.08 -10.81 18.52
N LYS A 132 15.97 -9.94 19.54
CA LYS A 132 16.88 -9.80 20.70
C LYS A 132 18.36 -10.14 20.38
N ASN A 133 19.09 -9.21 19.78
CA ASN A 133 20.54 -9.30 19.47
C ASN A 133 20.96 -10.36 18.42
N LYS A 134 20.07 -10.77 17.51
CA LYS A 134 20.44 -11.61 16.36
C LYS A 134 20.75 -10.76 15.11
N THR A 135 21.85 -11.08 14.43
CA THR A 135 22.11 -10.58 13.07
C THR A 135 21.26 -11.35 12.09
N ILE A 136 20.55 -10.64 11.20
CA ILE A 136 19.62 -11.24 10.27
C ILE A 136 19.95 -10.74 8.88
N VAL A 137 20.24 -11.68 7.99
CA VAL A 137 20.46 -11.41 6.57
C VAL A 137 19.13 -11.61 5.88
N MET A 138 18.65 -10.58 5.20
CA MET A 138 17.41 -10.63 4.45
C MET A 138 17.70 -10.29 2.99
N ASN A 139 17.10 -11.06 2.08
CA ASN A 139 17.14 -10.73 0.67
C ASN A 139 16.21 -9.54 0.40
N PRO A 140 16.61 -8.52 -0.36
CA PRO A 140 15.78 -7.36 -0.66
C PRO A 140 14.71 -7.71 -1.71
N VAL A 141 13.73 -8.52 -1.31
CA VAL A 141 12.59 -8.91 -2.17
C VAL A 141 11.43 -7.97 -1.89
N LEU A 142 10.81 -7.45 -2.95
CA LEU A 142 9.61 -6.63 -2.86
C LEU A 142 8.37 -7.50 -3.02
N TYR A 143 7.40 -7.33 -2.13
CA TYR A 143 6.09 -7.97 -2.20
C TYR A 143 5.02 -6.90 -2.43
N PRO A 144 4.29 -6.94 -3.56
CA PRO A 144 3.25 -5.95 -3.83
C PRO A 144 2.06 -6.12 -2.87
N VAL A 145 1.53 -5.00 -2.39
CA VAL A 145 0.33 -4.93 -1.54
C VAL A 145 -0.58 -3.87 -2.14
N ASP A 146 -1.82 -4.24 -2.48
CA ASP A 146 -2.77 -3.24 -2.98
C ASP A 146 -3.40 -2.46 -1.83
N VAL A 147 -3.48 -1.14 -2.01
CA VAL A 147 -4.15 -0.23 -1.09
C VAL A 147 -5.40 0.31 -1.77
N LEU A 148 -6.54 0.19 -1.11
CA LEU A 148 -7.81 0.76 -1.55
C LEU A 148 -8.20 1.91 -0.65
N LEU A 149 -8.58 3.02 -1.26
CA LEU A 149 -9.02 4.24 -0.59
C LEU A 149 -10.40 4.63 -1.12
N VAL A 150 -11.41 4.63 -0.26
CA VAL A 150 -12.73 5.19 -0.58
C VAL A 150 -12.83 6.58 0.00
N VAL A 151 -13.04 7.59 -0.84
CA VAL A 151 -13.16 9.00 -0.45
C VAL A 151 -14.61 9.45 -0.60
N ASN A 152 -15.23 9.89 0.51
CA ASN A 152 -16.41 10.75 0.45
C ASN A 152 -15.94 12.18 0.14
N VAL A 153 -16.15 12.59 -1.11
CA VAL A 153 -15.65 13.86 -1.64
C VAL A 153 -16.30 15.05 -0.92
N ASN A 154 -17.58 14.92 -0.58
CA ASN A 154 -18.35 15.98 0.05
C ASN A 154 -17.92 16.25 1.49
N LYS A 155 -17.39 15.24 2.20
CA LYS A 155 -16.97 15.34 3.60
C LYS A 155 -15.44 15.38 3.78
N SER A 156 -14.69 15.16 2.70
CA SER A 156 -13.24 15.00 2.74
C SER A 156 -12.78 13.89 3.70
N VAL A 157 -13.56 12.80 3.80
CA VAL A 157 -13.26 11.63 4.64
C VAL A 157 -12.87 10.47 3.74
N GLY A 158 -11.76 9.81 4.08
CA GLY A 158 -11.21 8.64 3.40
C GLY A 158 -11.21 7.40 4.29
N TYR A 159 -11.56 6.26 3.70
CA TYR A 159 -11.44 4.94 4.30
C TYR A 159 -10.37 4.15 3.56
N LEU A 160 -9.23 3.92 4.21
CA LEU A 160 -8.07 3.26 3.62
C LEU A 160 -7.91 1.83 4.16
N THR A 161 -7.79 0.84 3.29
CA THR A 161 -7.59 -0.57 3.64
C THR A 161 -6.57 -1.26 2.74
N PHE A 162 -5.99 -2.35 3.20
CA PHE A 162 -5.06 -3.17 2.44
C PHE A 162 -5.69 -4.52 2.08
N VAL A 163 -5.26 -5.10 0.97
CA VAL A 163 -5.40 -6.54 0.69
C VAL A 163 -4.07 -7.22 0.95
N TYR A 164 -4.03 -8.08 1.95
CA TYR A 164 -2.86 -8.91 2.28
C TYR A 164 -2.87 -10.26 1.56
N ARG A 165 -4.07 -10.77 1.26
CA ARG A 165 -4.26 -12.03 0.53
C ARG A 165 -5.57 -12.02 -0.25
N ALA A 166 -5.48 -12.05 -1.57
CA ALA A 166 -6.63 -12.23 -2.47
C ALA A 166 -6.18 -12.91 -3.78
N PRO A 167 -7.07 -13.64 -4.48
CA PRO A 167 -6.76 -14.21 -5.79
C PRO A 167 -6.78 -13.13 -6.88
N THR A 168 -7.48 -12.03 -6.62
CA THR A 168 -7.65 -10.89 -7.50
C THR A 168 -7.16 -9.62 -6.81
N PRO A 169 -6.26 -8.85 -7.46
CA PRO A 169 -5.92 -7.49 -7.05
C PRO A 169 -7.17 -6.60 -6.92
N PHE A 170 -7.10 -5.53 -6.12
CA PHE A 170 -8.23 -4.59 -5.97
C PHE A 170 -8.68 -3.99 -7.32
N HIS A 171 -7.76 -3.88 -8.27
CA HIS A 171 -7.99 -3.36 -9.64
C HIS A 171 -9.02 -4.15 -10.45
N ASN A 172 -9.39 -5.37 -10.02
CA ASN A 172 -10.39 -6.22 -10.70
C ASN A 172 -11.68 -6.39 -9.89
N ALA A 173 -11.79 -5.77 -8.72
CA ALA A 173 -12.93 -5.96 -7.83
C ALA A 173 -14.10 -5.05 -8.24
N THR A 174 -15.31 -5.62 -8.29
CA THR A 174 -16.53 -4.85 -8.53
C THR A 174 -16.83 -3.95 -7.34
N VAL A 175 -17.07 -2.67 -7.59
CA VAL A 175 -17.49 -1.69 -6.58
C VAL A 175 -18.98 -1.41 -6.73
N VAL A 176 -19.72 -1.53 -5.64
CA VAL A 176 -21.17 -1.30 -5.58
C VAL A 176 -21.45 -0.08 -4.70
N PHE A 177 -22.18 0.90 -5.25
CA PHE A 177 -22.61 2.10 -4.55
C PHE A 177 -24.07 1.91 -4.15
N SER A 178 -24.34 1.86 -2.85
CA SER A 178 -25.69 1.71 -2.29
C SER A 178 -26.01 2.89 -1.37
N ASN A 179 -27.28 3.08 -1.04
CA ASN A 179 -27.74 4.19 -0.19
C ASN A 179 -27.08 4.25 1.20
N SER A 180 -26.56 3.12 1.67
CA SER A 180 -25.87 2.97 2.96
C SER A 180 -24.36 3.16 2.88
N GLY A 181 -23.73 3.16 1.70
CA GLY A 181 -22.28 3.29 1.57
C GLY A 181 -21.70 2.65 0.31
N VAL A 182 -20.38 2.53 0.29
CA VAL A 182 -19.63 1.86 -0.79
C VAL A 182 -19.20 0.46 -0.34
N TYR A 183 -19.40 -0.48 -1.25
CA TYR A 183 -19.18 -1.91 -1.05
C TYR A 183 -18.27 -2.46 -2.14
N ILE A 184 -17.57 -3.55 -1.83
CA ILE A 184 -16.67 -4.22 -2.76
C ILE A 184 -16.95 -5.73 -2.82
N ALA A 185 -16.94 -6.28 -4.04
CA ALA A 185 -17.04 -7.71 -4.28
C ALA A 185 -15.67 -8.36 -4.14
N LEU A 186 -15.51 -9.15 -3.09
CA LEU A 186 -14.30 -9.92 -2.82
C LEU A 186 -14.69 -11.32 -2.32
N PRO A 187 -13.85 -12.34 -2.50
CA PRO A 187 -14.08 -13.62 -1.85
C PRO A 187 -14.03 -13.45 -0.32
N GLU A 188 -14.90 -14.17 0.40
CA GLU A 188 -14.99 -14.04 1.86
C GLU A 188 -13.71 -14.39 2.62
N TRP A 189 -12.87 -15.23 2.00
CA TRP A 189 -11.56 -15.63 2.52
C TRP A 189 -10.45 -14.61 2.24
N ALA A 190 -10.73 -13.51 1.50
CA ALA A 190 -9.76 -12.45 1.29
C ALA A 190 -9.36 -11.81 2.62
N GLU A 191 -8.06 -11.72 2.85
CA GLU A 191 -7.51 -11.02 4.01
C GLU A 191 -7.40 -9.54 3.69
N VAL A 192 -8.47 -8.81 3.98
CA VAL A 192 -8.57 -7.35 3.82
C VAL A 192 -8.62 -6.71 5.19
N GLY A 193 -7.86 -5.64 5.39
CA GLY A 193 -7.92 -4.90 6.65
C GLY A 193 -6.77 -3.93 6.84
N VAL A 194 -6.55 -3.56 8.10
CA VAL A 194 -5.47 -2.67 8.55
C VAL A 194 -4.80 -3.22 9.80
N LYS A 195 -3.72 -2.59 10.27
CA LYS A 195 -3.02 -3.01 11.50
C LYS A 195 -3.00 -1.87 12.51
N ARG A 196 -3.01 -2.17 13.81
CA ARG A 196 -2.72 -1.15 14.85
C ARG A 196 -1.26 -1.06 15.22
N GLU A 197 -0.48 -2.06 14.82
CA GLU A 197 0.94 -2.17 15.11
C GLU A 197 1.65 -2.76 13.90
N VAL A 198 2.81 -2.21 13.56
CA VAL A 198 3.71 -2.74 12.52
C VAL A 198 4.14 -4.15 12.92
N LEU A 199 4.03 -5.13 12.01
CA LEU A 199 4.20 -6.57 12.29
C LEU A 199 3.13 -7.17 13.22
N GLY A 200 2.16 -6.37 13.67
CA GLY A 200 1.01 -6.85 14.43
C GLY A 200 0.00 -7.63 13.57
N PRO A 201 -1.03 -8.18 14.21
CA PRO A 201 -2.11 -8.88 13.52
C PRO A 201 -2.92 -7.93 12.64
N VAL A 202 -3.48 -8.48 11.55
CA VAL A 202 -4.45 -7.77 10.71
C VAL A 202 -5.78 -7.67 11.45
N LEU A 203 -6.30 -6.45 11.56
CA LEU A 203 -7.68 -6.18 11.90
C LEU A 203 -8.52 -6.35 10.64
N SER A 204 -9.07 -7.55 10.48
CA SER A 204 -9.84 -7.93 9.29
C SER A 204 -11.07 -7.05 9.11
N ARG A 205 -11.34 -6.67 7.86
CA ARG A 205 -12.53 -5.91 7.43
C ARG A 205 -12.64 -4.55 8.12
N CYS A 206 -11.49 -3.95 8.40
CA CYS A 206 -11.36 -2.62 8.99
C CYS A 206 -10.61 -1.68 8.04
N SER A 207 -10.79 -0.38 8.24
CA SER A 207 -10.11 0.66 7.48
C SER A 207 -9.58 1.73 8.41
N TYR A 208 -8.49 2.39 8.03
CA TYR A 208 -8.13 3.66 8.64
C TYR A 208 -9.09 4.73 8.19
N VAL A 209 -9.50 5.58 9.12
CA VAL A 209 -10.24 6.82 8.82
C VAL A 209 -9.22 7.94 8.74
N VAL A 210 -9.18 8.64 7.61
CA VAL A 210 -8.26 9.75 7.34
C VAL A 210 -9.02 10.89 6.70
N ASN A 211 -8.56 12.13 6.87
CA ASN A 211 -9.00 13.20 6.00
C ASN A 211 -8.37 12.99 4.62
N ALA A 212 -9.18 13.00 3.58
CA ALA A 212 -8.75 12.80 2.20
C ALA A 212 -9.24 13.96 1.33
N THR A 213 -8.30 14.71 0.77
CA THR A 213 -8.58 15.84 -0.10
C THR A 213 -8.26 15.48 -1.54
N ILE A 214 -9.21 15.75 -2.45
CA ILE A 214 -9.04 15.62 -3.90
C ILE A 214 -9.57 16.89 -4.58
N ASP A 215 -9.06 17.19 -5.77
CA ASP A 215 -9.56 18.28 -6.60
C ASP A 215 -10.73 17.80 -7.45
N VAL A 216 -11.95 18.16 -7.07
CA VAL A 216 -13.17 17.71 -7.75
C VAL A 216 -13.22 18.16 -9.22
N SER A 217 -12.59 19.28 -9.57
CA SER A 217 -12.54 19.76 -10.95
C SER A 217 -11.75 18.83 -11.88
N LYS A 218 -10.90 17.99 -11.30
CA LYS A 218 -10.07 16.98 -11.97
C LYS A 218 -10.69 15.58 -11.97
N LEU A 219 -11.87 15.42 -11.37
CA LEU A 219 -12.60 14.15 -11.31
C LEU A 219 -13.66 14.08 -12.41
N ARG A 220 -13.63 13.00 -13.19
CA ARG A 220 -14.73 12.62 -14.08
C ARG A 220 -15.29 11.29 -13.63
N LEU A 221 -16.58 11.28 -13.33
CA LEU A 221 -17.29 10.06 -12.96
C LEU A 221 -17.41 9.16 -14.20
N GLY A 222 -17.36 7.84 -13.98
CA GLY A 222 -17.78 6.88 -14.99
C GLY A 222 -19.30 6.88 -15.16
N GLU A 223 -19.80 6.01 -16.03
CA GLU A 223 -21.24 5.80 -16.19
C GLU A 223 -21.78 4.72 -15.23
N PRO A 224 -23.06 4.78 -14.82
CA PRO A 224 -23.72 3.67 -14.16
C PRO A 224 -23.83 2.50 -15.14
N LEU A 225 -23.35 1.32 -14.76
CA LEU A 225 -23.33 0.15 -15.65
C LEU A 225 -24.58 -0.71 -15.47
N TYR A 226 -24.83 -1.16 -14.24
CA TYR A 226 -25.96 -2.03 -13.91
C TYR A 226 -26.23 -2.06 -12.40
N ASN A 227 -27.43 -2.51 -12.04
CA ASN A 227 -27.77 -2.79 -10.65
C ASN A 227 -27.22 -4.17 -10.24
N ALA A 228 -26.60 -4.25 -9.08
CA ALA A 228 -26.11 -5.48 -8.50
C ALA A 228 -26.80 -5.73 -7.15
N THR A 229 -27.12 -6.99 -6.87
CA THR A 229 -27.58 -7.46 -5.55
C THR A 229 -26.76 -8.68 -5.16
N GLY A 230 -26.34 -8.74 -3.91
CA GLY A 230 -25.59 -9.86 -3.37
C GLY A 230 -24.85 -9.49 -2.09
N SER A 231 -24.02 -10.43 -1.64
CA SER A 231 -23.18 -10.30 -0.47
C SER A 231 -21.88 -9.54 -0.81
N PHE A 232 -21.71 -8.34 -0.26
CA PHE A 232 -20.54 -7.50 -0.49
C PHE A 232 -19.90 -7.01 0.82
N LEU A 233 -18.58 -6.77 0.81
CA LEU A 233 -17.87 -6.18 1.95
C LEU A 233 -18.07 -4.67 1.96
N ARG A 234 -18.55 -4.11 3.08
CA ARG A 234 -18.66 -2.66 3.27
C ARG A 234 -17.29 -2.03 3.57
N ILE A 235 -16.93 -0.97 2.84
CA ILE A 235 -15.67 -0.24 3.04
C ILE A 235 -15.89 1.17 3.58
N SER A 236 -17.03 1.79 3.29
CA SER A 236 -17.36 3.12 3.82
C SER A 236 -18.80 3.20 4.35
N THR A 237 -19.03 4.13 5.26
CA THR A 237 -20.37 4.56 5.65
C THR A 237 -20.74 5.84 4.92
N ARG A 238 -22.06 6.07 4.79
CA ARG A 238 -22.59 7.37 4.39
C ARG A 238 -22.16 8.46 5.37
#